data_AF-A0A4W5MC35-F1
#
_entry.id   AF-A0A4W5MC35-F1
#
_cell.length_a   1.000
_cell.length_b   1.000
_cell.length_c   1.000
_cell.angle_alpha   90.00
_cell.angle_beta   90.00
_cell.angle_gamma   90.00
#
_symmetry.space_group_name_H-M   'P 1'
#
loop_
_entity.id
_entity.type
_entity.pdbx_description
1 polymer ?
#
loop_
_entity_poly.entity_id
_entity_poly.type
_entity_poly.pdbx_seq_one_letter_code
_entity_poly.pdbx_strand_id
1 'polypeptide(L)'
;THTHVQSLHVFYSLSLICFALVLLSIPDQFDNVKKYYRGSQEAHQKCSTSVSVPFSPVEESKATRAHTEDLLNQRRDEFLRTVAAQKKSLSELQDKAQDVDKKVHHLSHQVCGGHSNTSSNGTCHDSPCGGAGCRDDGGQRVCGGDGCKGTVSASLKGLKHASDVTDNLMAASEDLRGTAKKLHYIAMLTQDVKSQAMDNLDKAKKNKDFFENSNKNLKEFIQKIKDFLTEEGADPESTEKVAQQVLGISLPVNRTTLDTVVQQIKDNISILTDVQGIFNHTSQQLHRAKELLNRAKDAK
;
A
#
# COMPACT_ATOMS: atom_id res chain seq x y z
N THR A 1 -87.06 -7.58 115.03
CA THR A 1 -85.89 -7.63 115.94
C THR A 1 -84.99 -8.86 115.74
N HIS A 2 -85.35 -9.87 114.94
CA HIS A 2 -84.50 -11.07 114.73
C HIS A 2 -83.52 -10.98 113.53
N THR A 3 -83.79 -10.12 112.53
CA THR A 3 -82.96 -9.96 111.32
C THR A 3 -81.76 -9.01 111.50
N HIS A 4 -81.82 -8.08 112.46
CA HIS A 4 -80.78 -7.07 112.67
C HIS A 4 -79.58 -7.60 113.49
N VAL A 5 -79.80 -8.59 114.37
CA VAL A 5 -78.73 -9.24 115.17
C VAL A 5 -77.94 -10.22 114.31
N GLN A 6 -78.59 -10.93 113.38
CA GLN A 6 -77.90 -11.81 112.42
C GLN A 6 -77.02 -11.02 111.44
N SER A 7 -77.46 -9.84 110.99
CA SER A 7 -76.65 -9.00 110.09
C SER A 7 -75.38 -8.45 110.76
N LEU A 8 -75.46 -8.06 112.04
CA LEU A 8 -74.32 -7.54 112.79
C LEU A 8 -73.29 -8.63 113.11
N HIS A 9 -73.74 -9.85 113.39
CA HIS A 9 -72.88 -11.01 113.63
C HIS A 9 -72.16 -11.49 112.37
N VAL A 10 -72.81 -11.37 111.20
CA VAL A 10 -72.24 -11.65 109.88
C VAL A 10 -71.22 -10.57 109.49
N PHE A 11 -71.49 -9.30 109.79
CA PHE A 11 -70.54 -8.22 109.52
C PHE A 11 -69.27 -8.31 110.37
N TYR A 12 -69.40 -8.59 111.68
CA TYR A 12 -68.24 -8.78 112.56
C TYR A 12 -67.45 -10.04 112.19
N SER A 13 -68.11 -11.13 111.81
CA SER A 13 -67.41 -12.35 111.38
C SER A 13 -66.72 -12.18 110.02
N LEU A 14 -67.34 -11.53 109.03
CA LEU A 14 -66.65 -11.20 107.77
C LEU A 14 -65.49 -10.23 107.99
N SER A 15 -65.64 -9.23 108.87
CA SER A 15 -64.54 -8.32 109.21
C SER A 15 -63.38 -9.04 109.89
N LEU A 16 -63.66 -9.96 110.84
CA LEU A 16 -62.62 -10.77 111.46
C LEU A 16 -61.96 -11.74 110.48
N ILE A 17 -62.73 -12.36 109.57
CA ILE A 17 -62.20 -13.25 108.53
C ILE A 17 -61.33 -12.46 107.55
N CYS A 18 -61.75 -11.27 107.15
CA CYS A 18 -60.97 -10.40 106.27
C CYS A 18 -59.68 -9.92 106.96
N PHE A 19 -59.76 -9.53 108.24
CA PHE A 19 -58.59 -9.15 109.04
C PHE A 19 -57.64 -10.34 109.27
N ALA A 20 -58.17 -11.54 109.50
CA ALA A 20 -57.38 -12.77 109.65
C ALA A 20 -56.74 -13.21 108.33
N LEU A 21 -57.43 -13.10 107.19
CA LEU A 21 -56.87 -13.37 105.86
C LEU A 21 -55.74 -12.38 105.51
N VAL A 22 -55.90 -11.11 105.86
CA VAL A 22 -54.84 -10.09 105.70
C VAL A 22 -53.66 -10.40 106.63
N LEU A 23 -53.89 -10.71 107.91
CA LEU A 23 -52.84 -11.07 108.85
C LEU A 23 -52.11 -12.38 108.50
N LEU A 24 -52.80 -13.36 107.91
CA LEU A 24 -52.21 -14.62 107.42
C LEU A 24 -51.44 -14.45 106.11
N SER A 25 -51.77 -13.43 105.30
CA SER A 25 -51.09 -13.13 104.03
C SER A 25 -49.84 -12.24 104.19
N ILE A 26 -49.78 -11.42 105.24
CA ILE A 26 -48.65 -10.52 105.53
C ILE A 26 -47.29 -11.25 105.64
N PRO A 27 -47.16 -12.41 106.33
CA PRO A 27 -45.89 -13.13 106.42
C PRO A 27 -45.36 -13.60 105.06
N ASP A 28 -46.24 -14.17 104.22
CA ASP A 28 -45.88 -14.67 102.89
C ASP A 28 -45.49 -13.53 101.93
N GLN A 29 -46.24 -12.43 101.95
CA GLN A 29 -45.89 -11.23 101.18
C GLN A 29 -44.57 -10.61 101.65
N PHE A 30 -44.32 -10.59 102.96
CA PHE A 30 -43.08 -10.08 103.54
C PHE A 30 -41.88 -10.98 103.20
N ASP A 31 -42.06 -12.30 103.17
CA ASP A 31 -41.03 -13.25 102.76
C ASP A 31 -40.72 -13.15 101.26
N ASN A 32 -41.74 -12.90 100.42
CA ASN A 32 -41.54 -12.58 99.00
C ASN A 32 -40.75 -11.28 98.82
N VAL A 33 -41.10 -10.20 99.53
CA VAL A 33 -40.36 -8.93 99.50
C VAL A 33 -38.90 -9.14 99.93
N LYS A 34 -38.64 -9.91 101.00
CA LYS A 34 -37.27 -10.26 101.42
C LYS A 34 -36.51 -11.05 100.37
N LYS A 35 -37.15 -12.02 99.71
CA LYS A 35 -36.54 -12.84 98.65
C LYS A 35 -36.14 -11.99 97.45
N TYR A 36 -37.03 -11.14 96.95
CA TYR A 36 -36.73 -10.24 95.82
C TYR A 36 -35.72 -9.16 96.18
N TYR A 37 -35.76 -8.64 97.41
CA TYR A 37 -34.78 -7.69 97.91
C TYR A 37 -33.37 -8.31 97.96
N ARG A 38 -33.25 -9.55 98.44
CA ARG A 38 -31.98 -10.29 98.42
C ARG A 38 -31.48 -10.53 96.99
N GLY A 39 -32.37 -10.99 96.10
CA GLY A 39 -32.02 -11.17 94.69
C GLY A 39 -31.58 -9.87 94.00
N SER A 40 -32.22 -8.75 94.35
CA SER A 40 -31.85 -7.42 93.86
C SER A 40 -30.50 -6.95 94.40
N GLN A 41 -30.18 -7.20 95.68
CA GLN A 41 -28.86 -6.90 96.24
C GLN A 41 -27.76 -7.74 95.59
N GLU A 42 -27.99 -9.05 95.38
CA GLU A 42 -27.03 -9.91 94.69
C GLU A 42 -26.80 -9.49 93.24
N ALA A 43 -27.87 -9.13 92.52
CA ALA A 43 -27.77 -8.58 91.17
C ALA A 43 -27.05 -7.23 91.15
N HIS A 44 -27.34 -6.35 92.10
CA HIS A 44 -26.65 -5.07 92.27
C HIS A 44 -25.16 -5.28 92.54
N GLN A 45 -24.80 -6.23 93.40
CA GLN A 45 -23.41 -6.53 93.71
C GLN A 45 -22.68 -7.12 92.51
N LYS A 46 -23.31 -8.02 91.73
CA LYS A 46 -22.75 -8.54 90.46
C LYS A 46 -22.56 -7.45 89.40
N CYS A 47 -23.51 -6.52 89.26
CA CYS A 47 -23.36 -5.36 88.38
C CYS A 47 -22.25 -4.43 88.87
N SER A 48 -22.22 -4.14 90.17
CA SER A 48 -21.22 -3.27 90.78
C SER A 48 -19.81 -3.82 90.62
N THR A 49 -19.60 -5.12 90.82
CA THR A 49 -18.31 -5.77 90.58
C THR A 49 -17.90 -5.78 89.11
N SER A 50 -18.87 -5.86 88.20
CA SER A 50 -18.61 -5.82 86.75
C SER A 50 -18.25 -4.43 86.22
N VAL A 51 -18.56 -3.36 86.96
CA VAL A 51 -18.40 -1.96 86.52
C VAL A 51 -17.34 -1.19 87.31
N SER A 52 -17.20 -1.44 88.61
CA SER A 52 -16.49 -0.52 89.53
C SER A 52 -15.22 -1.10 90.15
N VAL A 53 -14.95 -2.39 89.96
CA VAL A 53 -13.79 -3.06 90.56
C VAL A 53 -12.60 -3.05 89.58
N PRO A 54 -11.36 -2.88 90.05
CA PRO A 54 -10.17 -3.07 89.23
C PRO A 54 -10.18 -4.45 88.55
N PHE A 55 -9.81 -4.52 87.27
CA PHE A 55 -9.92 -5.73 86.44
C PHE A 55 -11.34 -6.25 86.20
N SER A 56 -12.36 -5.41 86.42
CA SER A 56 -13.70 -5.73 85.95
C SER A 56 -13.78 -5.75 84.41
N PRO A 57 -14.71 -6.51 83.82
CA PRO A 57 -14.85 -6.58 82.36
C PRO A 57 -15.03 -5.21 81.69
N VAL A 58 -15.70 -4.26 82.37
CA VAL A 58 -15.91 -2.90 81.84
C VAL A 58 -14.63 -2.08 81.90
N GLU A 59 -13.83 -2.17 82.97
CA GLU A 59 -12.57 -1.43 83.08
C GLU A 59 -11.50 -1.99 82.11
N GLU A 60 -11.45 -3.32 81.92
CA GLU A 60 -10.59 -3.94 80.91
C GLU A 60 -11.00 -3.54 79.48
N SER A 61 -12.31 -3.47 79.20
CA SER A 61 -12.83 -2.96 77.92
C SER A 61 -12.42 -1.51 77.69
N LYS A 62 -12.50 -0.66 78.72
CA LYS A 62 -12.07 0.74 78.66
C LYS A 62 -10.56 0.85 78.39
N ALA A 63 -9.73 0.08 79.09
CA ALA A 63 -8.28 0.07 78.88
C ALA A 63 -7.91 -0.41 77.47
N THR A 64 -8.54 -1.48 77.00
CA THR A 64 -8.34 -2.01 75.64
C THR A 64 -8.75 -1.00 74.57
N ARG A 65 -9.87 -0.30 74.77
CA ARG A 65 -10.33 0.77 73.88
C ARG A 65 -9.34 1.92 73.83
N ALA A 66 -8.90 2.41 74.99
CA ALA A 66 -7.92 3.50 75.08
C ALA A 66 -6.60 3.13 74.39
N HIS A 67 -6.11 1.91 74.59
CA HIS A 67 -4.90 1.43 73.92
C HIS A 67 -5.09 1.34 72.39
N THR A 68 -6.23 0.84 71.93
CA THR A 68 -6.56 0.78 70.50
C THR A 68 -6.66 2.17 69.89
N GLU A 69 -7.29 3.13 70.58
CA GLU A 69 -7.39 4.52 70.16
C GLU A 69 -6.00 5.18 70.06
N ASP A 70 -5.10 4.91 70.99
CA ASP A 70 -3.73 5.44 70.93
C ASP A 70 -2.96 4.88 69.73
N LEU A 71 -3.01 3.57 69.48
CA LEU A 71 -2.40 2.95 68.30
C LEU A 71 -2.97 3.52 66.99
N LEU A 72 -4.29 3.75 66.93
CA LEU A 72 -4.94 4.38 65.79
C LEU A 72 -4.51 5.84 65.62
N ASN A 73 -4.39 6.59 66.72
CA ASN A 73 -3.92 7.98 66.71
C ASN A 73 -2.48 8.08 66.23
N GLN A 74 -1.59 7.20 66.69
CA GLN A 74 -0.18 7.15 66.30
C GLN A 74 0.00 6.92 64.79
N ARG A 75 -0.82 6.05 64.17
CA ARG A 75 -0.74 5.75 62.73
C ARG A 75 -1.66 6.57 61.84
N ARG A 76 -2.55 7.39 62.39
CA ARG A 76 -3.53 8.18 61.63
C ARG A 76 -2.85 9.03 60.57
N ASP A 77 -1.86 9.81 60.97
CA ASP A 77 -1.23 10.79 60.07
C ASP A 77 -0.43 10.11 58.95
N GLU A 78 0.27 9.02 59.25
CA GLU A 78 0.98 8.21 58.26
C GLU A 78 0.01 7.58 57.26
N PHE A 79 -1.09 7.01 57.73
CA PHE A 79 -2.13 6.44 56.88
C PHE A 79 -2.76 7.50 55.97
N LEU A 80 -3.17 8.65 56.53
CA LEU A 80 -3.76 9.75 55.74
C LEU A 80 -2.79 10.32 54.71
N ARG A 81 -1.51 10.49 55.06
CA ARG A 81 -0.46 10.90 54.11
C ARG A 81 -0.30 9.89 52.98
N THR A 82 -0.30 8.59 53.32
CA THR A 82 -0.18 7.51 52.32
C THR A 82 -1.37 7.48 51.37
N VAL A 83 -2.59 7.57 51.89
CA VAL A 83 -3.82 7.62 51.07
C VAL A 83 -3.83 8.86 50.18
N ALA A 84 -3.44 10.03 50.70
CA ALA A 84 -3.35 11.25 49.92
C ALA A 84 -2.30 11.14 48.80
N ALA A 85 -1.12 10.58 49.11
CA ALA A 85 -0.08 10.34 48.12
C ALA A 85 -0.53 9.34 47.03
N GLN A 86 -1.16 8.23 47.41
CA GLN A 86 -1.70 7.24 46.47
C GLN A 86 -2.79 7.84 45.58
N LYS A 87 -3.71 8.63 46.14
CA LYS A 87 -4.75 9.33 45.37
C LYS A 87 -4.14 10.29 44.35
N LYS A 88 -3.09 11.02 44.75
CA LYS A 88 -2.34 11.91 43.85
C LYS A 88 -1.67 11.13 42.74
N SER A 89 -0.95 10.05 43.05
CA SER A 89 -0.29 9.20 42.04
C SER A 89 -1.28 8.55 41.08
N LEU A 90 -2.46 8.14 41.55
CA LEU A 90 -3.51 7.58 40.70
C LEU A 90 -4.06 8.64 39.73
N SER A 91 -4.26 9.87 40.21
CA SER A 91 -4.67 10.99 39.36
C SER A 91 -3.60 11.30 38.29
N GLU A 92 -2.33 11.37 38.68
CA GLU A 92 -1.22 11.59 37.75
C GLU A 92 -1.11 10.47 36.71
N LEU A 93 -1.34 9.21 37.12
CA LEU A 93 -1.34 8.07 36.21
C LEU A 93 -2.51 8.12 35.23
N GLN A 94 -3.69 8.51 35.70
CA GLN A 94 -4.87 8.70 34.87
C GLN A 94 -4.64 9.79 33.80
N ASP A 95 -4.06 10.93 34.20
CA ASP A 95 -3.74 12.03 33.29
C ASP A 95 -2.72 11.59 32.23
N LYS A 96 -1.68 10.85 32.65
CA LYS A 96 -0.69 10.28 31.73
C LYS A 96 -1.30 9.26 30.78
N ALA A 97 -2.20 8.39 31.26
CA ALA A 97 -2.87 7.41 30.42
C ALA A 97 -3.73 8.09 29.35
N GLN A 98 -4.46 9.16 29.71
CA GLN A 98 -5.23 9.95 28.77
C GLN A 98 -4.35 10.71 27.76
N ASP A 99 -3.20 11.24 28.19
CA ASP A 99 -2.24 11.87 27.28
C ASP A 99 -1.66 10.87 26.26
N VAL A 100 -1.28 9.67 26.72
CA VAL A 100 -0.81 8.60 25.84
C VAL A 100 -1.88 8.18 24.85
N ASP A 101 -3.12 7.98 25.30
CA ASP A 101 -4.25 7.61 24.44
C ASP A 101 -4.48 8.63 23.32
N LYS A 102 -4.49 9.93 23.66
CA LYS A 102 -4.59 11.02 22.67
C LYS A 102 -3.45 11.01 21.66
N LYS A 103 -2.20 10.79 22.13
CA LYS A 103 -1.03 10.71 21.26
C LYS A 103 -1.08 9.50 20.32
N VAL A 104 -1.50 8.34 20.82
CA VAL A 104 -1.68 7.12 20.02
C VAL A 104 -2.76 7.32 18.97
N HIS A 105 -3.90 7.92 19.33
CA HIS A 105 -4.97 8.21 18.38
C HIS A 105 -4.51 9.18 17.29
N HIS A 106 -3.82 10.27 17.67
CA HIS A 106 -3.26 11.23 16.71
C HIS A 106 -2.26 10.56 15.74
N LEU A 107 -1.33 9.77 16.27
CA LEU A 107 -0.36 9.05 15.44
C LEU A 107 -1.05 8.03 14.53
N SER A 108 -2.02 7.28 15.06
CA SER A 108 -2.85 6.35 14.29
C SER A 108 -3.55 7.06 13.13
N HIS A 109 -4.09 8.25 13.36
CA HIS A 109 -4.72 9.04 12.31
C HIS A 109 -3.71 9.49 11.25
N GLN A 110 -2.52 9.96 11.63
CA GLN A 110 -1.48 10.35 10.68
C GLN A 110 -0.95 9.15 9.86
N VAL A 111 -0.86 7.97 10.47
CA VAL A 111 -0.27 6.78 9.85
C VAL A 111 -1.30 6.05 8.97
N CYS A 112 -2.48 5.79 9.52
CA CYS A 112 -3.52 5.03 8.85
C CYS A 112 -4.48 5.92 8.04
N GLY A 113 -4.54 7.23 8.31
CA GLY A 113 -5.34 8.17 7.53
C GLY A 113 -6.81 8.22 7.92
N GLY A 114 -7.10 8.08 9.22
CA GLY A 114 -8.45 8.00 9.79
C GLY A 114 -9.43 9.03 9.23
N HIS A 115 -10.73 8.71 9.26
CA HIS A 115 -11.76 9.51 8.61
C HIS A 115 -11.92 10.91 9.23
N SER A 116 -12.35 11.89 8.43
CA SER A 116 -12.61 13.28 8.82
C SER A 116 -13.91 13.51 9.58
N ASN A 117 -14.71 12.47 9.82
CA ASN A 117 -15.98 12.60 10.54
C ASN A 117 -15.78 12.20 11.99
N THR A 118 -15.71 13.24 12.80
CA THR A 118 -15.70 13.31 14.25
C THR A 118 -16.94 12.66 14.87
N SER A 119 -17.06 11.34 14.84
CA SER A 119 -18.00 10.65 15.72
C SER A 119 -17.72 9.16 15.82
N SER A 120 -16.90 8.78 16.79
CA SER A 120 -17.11 7.65 17.70
C SER A 120 -15.77 7.17 18.20
N ASN A 121 -15.76 6.61 19.40
CA ASN A 121 -14.66 5.82 19.93
C ASN A 121 -14.42 4.64 18.97
N GLY A 122 -13.58 4.86 17.95
CA GLY A 122 -13.55 4.09 16.71
C GLY A 122 -13.27 2.61 16.92
N THR A 123 -14.34 1.82 16.94
CA THR A 123 -14.28 0.39 16.70
C THR A 123 -13.78 0.16 15.28
N CYS A 124 -12.82 -0.77 15.13
CA CYS A 124 -12.14 -1.03 13.86
C CYS A 124 -13.05 -1.44 12.72
N HIS A 125 -14.25 -1.91 13.06
CA HIS A 125 -15.28 -2.32 12.12
C HIS A 125 -15.90 -1.14 11.34
N ASP A 126 -15.83 0.09 11.87
CA ASP A 126 -16.48 1.27 11.29
C ASP A 126 -15.51 2.22 10.56
N SER A 127 -14.18 1.98 10.68
CA SER A 127 -13.15 2.79 10.04
C SER A 127 -12.63 2.12 8.76
N PRO A 128 -12.93 2.64 7.56
CA PRO A 128 -12.41 2.07 6.30
C PRO A 128 -10.88 2.12 6.22
N CYS A 129 -10.25 2.98 7.03
CA CYS A 129 -8.80 3.16 7.09
C CYS A 129 -8.14 2.42 8.25
N GLY A 130 -8.90 1.70 9.09
CA GLY A 130 -8.39 1.02 10.28
C GLY A 130 -7.79 1.98 11.32
N GLY A 131 -6.78 1.51 12.04
CA GLY A 131 -6.14 2.24 13.14
C GLY A 131 -5.21 1.41 14.03
N ALA A 132 -4.62 2.05 15.04
CA ALA A 132 -3.76 1.41 16.03
C ALA A 132 -4.54 0.32 16.79
N GLY A 133 -4.11 -0.92 16.64
CA GLY A 133 -4.77 -2.07 17.26
C GLY A 133 -5.80 -2.76 16.38
N CYS A 134 -6.19 -2.16 15.25
CA CYS A 134 -7.23 -2.70 14.40
C CYS A 134 -6.84 -3.97 13.67
N ARG A 135 -7.76 -4.92 13.69
CA ARG A 135 -7.65 -6.21 13.01
C ARG A 135 -8.92 -6.51 12.23
N ASP A 136 -8.78 -7.19 11.11
CA ASP A 136 -9.90 -7.76 10.36
C ASP A 136 -10.39 -9.07 11.01
N ASP A 137 -11.43 -9.67 10.42
CA ASP A 137 -12.00 -10.95 10.86
C ASP A 137 -10.98 -12.12 10.81
N GLY A 138 -9.94 -11.99 9.97
CA GLY A 138 -8.81 -12.91 9.88
C GLY A 138 -7.69 -12.61 10.89
N GLY A 139 -7.89 -11.64 11.78
CA GLY A 139 -6.91 -11.22 12.78
C GLY A 139 -5.71 -10.44 12.22
N GLN A 140 -5.69 -10.05 10.94
CA GLN A 140 -4.61 -9.27 10.35
C GLN A 140 -4.78 -7.79 10.61
N ARG A 141 -3.67 -7.06 10.75
CA ARG A 141 -3.70 -5.63 11.09
C ARG A 141 -4.23 -4.80 9.93
N VAL A 142 -5.18 -3.91 10.20
CA VAL A 142 -5.78 -3.02 9.19
C VAL A 142 -5.36 -1.58 9.47
N CYS A 143 -4.71 -0.95 8.50
CA CYS A 143 -4.24 0.43 8.57
C CYS A 143 -3.99 0.98 7.16
N GLY A 144 -4.62 2.10 6.82
CA GLY A 144 -4.56 2.66 5.47
C GLY A 144 -5.51 1.97 4.49
N GLY A 145 -5.21 2.14 3.21
CA GLY A 145 -6.07 1.73 2.10
C GLY A 145 -6.36 2.86 1.12
N ASP A 146 -7.07 2.53 0.05
CA ASP A 146 -7.51 3.50 -0.95
C ASP A 146 -8.48 4.51 -0.33
N GLY A 147 -8.28 5.80 -0.62
CA GLY A 147 -9.07 6.89 -0.05
C GLY A 147 -8.63 7.37 1.34
N CYS A 148 -7.70 6.67 2.00
CA CYS A 148 -7.18 7.07 3.31
C CYS A 148 -6.02 8.06 3.19
N LYS A 149 -6.03 9.10 4.04
CA LYS A 149 -5.03 10.18 4.03
C LYS A 149 -3.91 9.92 5.05
N GLY A 150 -3.33 8.71 5.02
CA GLY A 150 -2.29 8.28 5.95
C GLY A 150 -0.95 8.04 5.26
N THR A 151 0.14 8.02 6.04
CA THR A 151 1.48 7.71 5.52
C THR A 151 1.57 6.31 4.93
N VAL A 152 0.82 5.33 5.46
CA VAL A 152 0.77 3.97 4.89
C VAL A 152 0.18 4.00 3.48
N SER A 153 -0.98 4.62 3.30
CA SER A 153 -1.61 4.76 1.98
C SER A 153 -0.75 5.55 0.99
N ALA A 154 -0.12 6.63 1.45
CA ALA A 154 0.81 7.40 0.62
C ALA A 154 2.01 6.56 0.16
N SER A 155 2.59 5.77 1.07
CA SER A 155 3.69 4.85 0.77
C SER A 155 3.29 3.77 -0.22
N LEU A 156 2.12 3.15 -0.04
CA LEU A 156 1.59 2.13 -0.94
C LEU A 156 1.32 2.71 -2.34
N LYS A 157 0.75 3.92 -2.42
CA LYS A 157 0.54 4.62 -3.68
C LYS A 157 1.87 4.96 -4.37
N GLY A 158 2.87 5.41 -3.61
CA GLY A 158 4.22 5.64 -4.11
C GLY A 158 4.88 4.37 -4.65
N LEU A 159 4.76 3.26 -3.93
CA LEU A 159 5.28 1.96 -4.34
C LEU A 159 4.59 1.46 -5.62
N LYS A 160 3.26 1.55 -5.69
CA LYS A 160 2.50 1.19 -6.90
C LYS A 160 2.95 2.04 -8.08
N HIS A 161 3.08 3.35 -7.90
CA HIS A 161 3.54 4.24 -8.96
C HIS A 161 4.97 3.91 -9.42
N ALA A 162 5.88 3.60 -8.49
CA ALA A 162 7.23 3.16 -8.83
C ALA A 162 7.24 1.83 -9.61
N SER A 163 6.36 0.88 -9.25
CA SER A 163 6.16 -0.36 -9.99
C SER A 163 5.65 -0.09 -11.41
N ASP A 164 4.59 0.72 -11.55
CA ASP A 164 3.99 1.07 -12.84
C ASP A 164 5.04 1.75 -13.75
N VAL A 165 5.86 2.65 -13.21
CA VAL A 165 6.96 3.30 -13.95
C VAL A 165 8.02 2.28 -14.37
N THR A 166 8.36 1.32 -13.50
CA THR A 166 9.34 0.28 -13.79
C THR A 166 8.86 -0.63 -14.92
N ASP A 167 7.59 -1.05 -14.89
CA ASP A 167 7.00 -1.91 -15.92
C ASP A 167 6.93 -1.19 -17.27
N ASN A 168 6.50 0.09 -17.27
CA ASN A 168 6.48 0.92 -18.47
C ASN A 168 7.89 1.13 -19.05
N LEU A 169 8.90 1.35 -18.19
CA LEU A 169 10.29 1.49 -18.63
C LEU A 169 10.83 0.19 -19.22
N MET A 170 10.45 -0.96 -18.67
CA MET A 170 10.83 -2.26 -19.20
C MET A 170 10.24 -2.47 -20.60
N ALA A 171 8.94 -2.22 -20.77
CA ALA A 171 8.27 -2.28 -22.07
C ALA A 171 8.91 -1.35 -23.10
N ALA A 172 9.14 -0.08 -22.74
CA ALA A 172 9.83 0.88 -23.60
C ALA A 172 11.25 0.42 -23.97
N SER A 173 11.98 -0.20 -23.04
CA SER A 173 13.31 -0.76 -23.30
C SER A 173 13.28 -1.93 -24.27
N GLU A 174 12.23 -2.76 -24.24
CA GLU A 174 12.03 -3.84 -25.21
C GLU A 174 11.71 -3.33 -26.60
N ASP A 175 10.82 -2.33 -26.70
CA ASP A 175 10.49 -1.65 -27.96
C ASP A 175 11.71 -0.97 -28.58
N LEU A 176 12.56 -0.36 -27.75
CA LEU A 176 13.80 0.27 -28.18
C LEU A 176 14.78 -0.76 -28.75
N ARG A 177 14.88 -1.94 -28.12
CA ARG A 177 15.67 -3.08 -28.61
C ARG A 177 15.10 -3.61 -29.93
N GLY A 178 13.78 -3.70 -30.06
CA GLY A 178 13.11 -4.08 -31.30
C GLY A 178 13.39 -3.10 -32.44
N THR A 179 13.31 -1.80 -32.14
CA THR A 179 13.61 -0.72 -33.09
C THR A 179 15.07 -0.73 -33.53
N ALA A 180 16.01 -0.97 -32.61
CA ALA A 180 17.42 -1.11 -32.93
C ALA A 180 17.68 -2.26 -33.92
N LYS A 181 17.03 -3.41 -33.73
CA LYS A 181 17.12 -4.55 -34.67
C LYS A 181 16.56 -4.20 -36.05
N LYS A 182 15.40 -3.54 -36.11
CA LYS A 182 14.80 -3.09 -37.38
C LYS A 182 15.69 -2.10 -38.12
N LEU A 183 16.27 -1.13 -37.42
CA LEU A 183 17.22 -0.18 -38.02
C LEU A 183 18.47 -0.87 -38.57
N HIS A 184 19.00 -1.85 -37.84
CA HIS A 184 20.13 -2.65 -38.32
C HIS A 184 19.77 -3.43 -39.60
N TYR A 185 18.59 -4.04 -39.64
CA TYR A 185 18.09 -4.74 -40.83
C TYR A 185 17.92 -3.80 -42.03
N ILE A 186 17.33 -2.62 -41.83
CA ILE A 186 17.17 -1.60 -42.88
C ILE A 186 18.55 -1.14 -43.39
N ALA A 187 19.53 -0.98 -42.51
CA ALA A 187 20.90 -0.62 -42.89
C ALA A 187 21.52 -1.67 -43.82
N MET A 188 21.40 -2.95 -43.47
CA MET A 188 21.88 -4.05 -44.30
C MET A 188 21.17 -4.10 -45.66
N LEU A 189 19.85 -4.02 -45.67
CA LEU A 189 19.05 -4.03 -46.90
C LEU A 189 19.40 -2.86 -47.83
N THR A 190 19.59 -1.66 -47.25
CA THR A 190 19.99 -0.47 -48.01
C THR A 190 21.37 -0.64 -48.65
N GLN A 191 22.30 -1.27 -47.93
CA GLN A 191 23.64 -1.57 -48.45
C GLN A 191 23.61 -2.63 -49.56
N ASP A 192 22.79 -3.66 -49.41
CA ASP A 192 22.59 -4.71 -50.41
C ASP A 192 22.01 -4.14 -51.71
N VAL A 193 20.93 -3.36 -51.62
CA VAL A 193 20.30 -2.68 -52.77
C VAL A 193 21.30 -1.76 -53.47
N LYS A 194 22.12 -1.01 -52.72
CA LYS A 194 23.19 -0.20 -53.30
C LYS A 194 24.19 -1.03 -54.08
N SER A 195 24.66 -2.15 -53.51
CA SER A 195 25.62 -3.03 -54.17
C SER A 195 25.05 -3.56 -55.49
N GLN A 196 23.81 -4.05 -55.47
CA GLN A 196 23.14 -4.56 -56.66
C GLN A 196 22.95 -3.48 -57.73
N ALA A 197 22.58 -2.26 -57.34
CA ALA A 197 22.45 -1.14 -58.26
C ALA A 197 23.80 -0.73 -58.88
N MET A 198 24.87 -0.71 -58.09
CA MET A 198 26.23 -0.42 -58.59
C MET A 198 26.73 -1.49 -59.57
N ASP A 199 26.49 -2.77 -59.28
CA ASP A 199 26.85 -3.87 -60.17
C ASP A 199 26.08 -3.80 -61.50
N ASN A 200 24.79 -3.47 -61.45
CA ASN A 200 23.97 -3.30 -62.64
C ASN A 200 24.42 -2.08 -63.47
N LEU A 201 24.81 -0.99 -62.82
CA LEU A 201 25.35 0.19 -63.48
C LEU A 201 26.69 -0.12 -64.17
N ASP A 202 27.57 -0.89 -63.54
CA ASP A 202 28.84 -1.33 -64.13
C ASP A 202 28.61 -2.21 -65.37
N LYS A 203 27.69 -3.18 -65.29
CA LYS A 203 27.28 -4.00 -66.44
C LYS A 203 26.71 -3.15 -67.58
N ALA A 204 25.86 -2.18 -67.27
CA ALA A 204 25.28 -1.28 -68.27
C ALA A 204 26.35 -0.43 -68.97
N LYS A 205 27.34 0.08 -68.22
CA LYS A 205 28.48 0.82 -68.80
C LYS A 205 29.33 -0.06 -69.72
N LYS A 206 29.69 -1.27 -69.29
CA LYS A 206 30.44 -2.22 -70.13
C LYS A 206 29.71 -2.56 -71.43
N ASN A 207 28.38 -2.76 -71.36
CA ASN A 207 27.57 -2.98 -72.55
C ASN A 207 27.55 -1.75 -73.46
N LYS A 208 27.39 -0.54 -72.90
CA LYS A 208 27.48 0.72 -73.66
C LYS A 208 28.81 0.82 -74.39
N ASP A 209 29.94 0.63 -73.71
CA ASP A 209 31.27 0.72 -74.29
C ASP A 209 31.47 -0.33 -75.41
N PHE A 210 30.97 -1.55 -75.21
CA PHE A 210 30.97 -2.60 -76.22
C PHE A 210 30.18 -2.20 -77.48
N PHE A 211 28.98 -1.62 -77.33
CA PHE A 211 28.16 -1.16 -78.45
C PHE A 211 28.78 0.04 -79.17
N GLU A 212 29.34 1.01 -78.43
CA GLU A 212 30.01 2.17 -79.02
C GLU A 212 31.25 1.75 -79.83
N ASN A 213 32.07 0.83 -79.29
CA ASN A 213 33.23 0.31 -80.00
C ASN A 213 32.84 -0.53 -81.22
N SER A 214 31.84 -1.40 -81.09
CA SER A 214 31.30 -2.19 -82.20
C SER A 214 30.76 -1.30 -83.34
N ASN A 215 30.04 -0.22 -82.99
CA ASN A 215 29.53 0.73 -83.96
C ASN A 215 30.66 1.53 -84.65
N LYS A 216 31.70 1.90 -83.90
CA LYS A 216 32.89 2.55 -84.46
C LYS A 216 33.59 1.64 -85.46
N ASN A 217 33.84 0.38 -85.09
CA ASN A 217 34.46 -0.62 -85.96
C ASN A 217 33.63 -0.85 -87.23
N LEU A 218 32.30 -0.90 -87.09
CA LEU A 218 31.39 -1.03 -88.23
C LEU A 218 31.48 0.18 -89.18
N LYS A 219 31.50 1.41 -88.64
CA LYS A 219 31.69 2.62 -89.46
C LYS A 219 33.03 2.65 -90.18
N GLU A 220 34.11 2.27 -89.49
CA GLU A 220 35.45 2.18 -90.09
C GLU A 220 35.48 1.12 -91.21
N PHE A 221 34.82 -0.02 -91.01
CA PHE A 221 34.71 -1.06 -92.02
C PHE A 221 33.91 -0.61 -93.25
N ILE A 222 32.76 0.06 -93.06
CA ILE A 222 31.97 0.65 -94.14
C ILE A 222 32.79 1.70 -94.90
N GLN A 223 33.57 2.53 -94.20
CA GLN A 223 34.43 3.53 -94.82
C GLN A 223 35.50 2.87 -95.70
N LYS A 224 36.18 1.82 -95.21
CA LYS A 224 37.15 1.05 -96.01
C LYS A 224 36.54 0.47 -97.28
N ILE A 225 35.31 -0.05 -97.22
CA ILE A 225 34.59 -0.51 -98.41
C ILE A 225 34.34 0.64 -99.37
N LYS A 226 33.86 1.79 -98.86
CA LYS A 226 33.58 2.96 -99.68
C LYS A 226 34.83 3.46 -100.39
N ASP A 227 35.95 3.54 -99.67
CA ASP A 227 37.25 3.96 -100.20
C ASP A 227 37.71 2.98 -101.29
N PHE A 228 37.63 1.67 -101.03
CA PHE A 228 37.94 0.63 -102.02
C PHE A 228 37.09 0.74 -103.30
N LEU A 229 35.79 1.03 -103.18
CA LEU A 229 34.89 1.17 -104.32
C LEU A 229 35.06 2.50 -105.09
N THR A 230 35.76 3.49 -104.53
CA THR A 230 35.97 4.81 -105.17
C THR A 230 37.38 5.01 -105.72
N GLU A 231 38.29 4.07 -105.48
CA GLU A 231 39.65 4.08 -106.03
C GLU A 231 39.63 3.70 -107.52
N GLU A 232 40.17 4.56 -108.39
CA GLU A 232 40.16 4.35 -109.85
C GLU A 232 40.94 3.07 -110.22
N GLY A 233 40.22 2.06 -110.72
CA GLY A 233 40.80 0.81 -111.20
C GLY A 233 40.42 -0.47 -110.45
N ALA A 234 39.44 -0.44 -109.53
CA ALA A 234 38.94 -1.66 -108.90
C ALA A 234 38.41 -2.64 -109.97
N ASP A 235 39.07 -3.79 -110.13
CA ASP A 235 38.69 -4.78 -111.12
C ASP A 235 37.33 -5.44 -110.75
N PRO A 236 36.57 -5.93 -111.74
CA PRO A 236 35.23 -6.48 -111.51
C PRO A 236 35.20 -7.67 -110.54
N GLU A 237 36.24 -8.52 -110.53
CA GLU A 237 36.32 -9.71 -109.70
C GLU A 237 36.53 -9.33 -108.23
N SER A 238 37.39 -8.34 -107.96
CA SER A 238 37.57 -7.81 -106.60
C SER A 238 36.32 -7.11 -106.07
N THR A 239 35.58 -6.42 -106.93
CA THR A 239 34.29 -5.79 -106.58
C THR A 239 33.23 -6.82 -106.19
N GLU A 240 33.12 -7.92 -106.95
CA GLU A 240 32.19 -9.02 -106.65
C GLU A 240 32.53 -9.69 -105.30
N LYS A 241 33.81 -9.91 -105.02
CA LYS A 241 34.27 -10.55 -103.78
C LYS A 241 33.96 -9.69 -102.54
N VAL A 242 34.12 -8.38 -102.63
CA VAL A 242 33.72 -7.43 -101.58
C VAL A 242 32.20 -7.42 -101.42
N ALA A 243 31.43 -7.40 -102.51
CA ALA A 243 29.97 -7.45 -102.46
C ALA A 243 29.46 -8.73 -101.78
N GLN A 244 30.06 -9.90 -102.07
CA GLN A 244 29.73 -11.16 -101.41
C GLN A 244 30.09 -11.15 -99.92
N GLN A 245 31.23 -10.58 -99.53
CA GLN A 245 31.58 -10.43 -98.11
C GLN A 245 30.62 -9.51 -97.37
N VAL A 246 30.18 -8.41 -97.98
CA VAL A 246 29.19 -7.48 -97.40
C VAL A 246 27.83 -8.15 -97.25
N LEU A 247 27.36 -8.89 -98.26
CA LEU A 247 26.13 -9.68 -98.20
C LEU A 247 26.17 -10.77 -97.12
N GLY A 248 27.36 -11.29 -96.81
CA GLY A 248 27.59 -12.27 -95.75
C GLY A 248 27.63 -11.70 -94.33
N ILE A 249 27.58 -10.37 -94.16
CA ILE A 249 27.57 -9.75 -92.82
C ILE A 249 26.23 -10.00 -92.16
N SER A 250 26.23 -10.91 -91.19
CA SER A 250 25.14 -11.07 -90.25
C SER A 250 25.29 -10.03 -89.14
N LEU A 251 24.40 -9.03 -89.12
CA LEU A 251 24.29 -8.16 -87.97
C LEU A 251 23.67 -8.96 -86.81
N PRO A 252 24.26 -8.93 -85.60
CA PRO A 252 23.78 -9.72 -84.47
C PRO A 252 22.38 -9.30 -83.99
N VAL A 253 21.89 -8.13 -84.42
CA VAL A 253 20.58 -7.59 -84.07
C VAL A 253 20.05 -6.72 -85.20
N ASN A 254 18.73 -6.78 -85.45
CA ASN A 254 18.07 -5.87 -86.38
C ASN A 254 17.93 -4.46 -85.78
N ARG A 255 17.71 -3.46 -86.64
CA ARG A 255 17.68 -2.04 -86.25
C ARG A 255 16.63 -1.72 -85.18
N THR A 256 15.42 -2.27 -85.31
CA THR A 256 14.32 -2.04 -84.36
C THR A 256 14.65 -2.61 -82.98
N THR A 257 15.24 -3.81 -82.92
CA THR A 257 15.68 -4.43 -81.67
C THR A 257 16.83 -3.66 -81.04
N LEU A 258 17.77 -3.15 -81.85
CA LEU A 258 18.87 -2.31 -81.39
C LEU A 258 18.37 -1.02 -80.76
N ASP A 259 17.47 -0.29 -81.44
CA ASP A 259 16.89 0.95 -80.92
C ASP A 259 16.14 0.70 -79.61
N THR A 260 15.41 -0.42 -79.52
CA THR A 260 14.71 -0.84 -78.29
C THR A 260 15.68 -1.10 -77.14
N VAL A 261 16.75 -1.87 -77.38
CA VAL A 261 17.76 -2.20 -76.35
C VAL A 261 18.52 -0.94 -75.90
N VAL A 262 18.87 -0.05 -76.83
CA VAL A 262 19.52 1.23 -76.50
C VAL A 262 18.60 2.10 -75.65
N GLN A 263 17.31 2.17 -75.98
CA GLN A 263 16.35 2.93 -75.19
C GLN A 263 16.19 2.33 -73.78
N GLN A 264 16.07 1.00 -73.66
CA GLN A 264 16.04 0.31 -72.37
C GLN A 264 17.31 0.55 -71.54
N ILE A 265 18.49 0.54 -72.16
CA ILE A 265 19.75 0.87 -71.49
C ILE A 265 19.72 2.32 -70.98
N LYS A 266 19.26 3.26 -71.80
CA LYS A 266 19.18 4.68 -71.45
C LYS A 266 18.23 4.92 -70.27
N ASP A 267 17.04 4.32 -70.32
CA ASP A 267 16.04 4.42 -69.24
C ASP A 267 16.56 3.78 -67.95
N ASN A 268 17.18 2.60 -68.04
CA ASN A 268 17.76 1.91 -66.89
C ASN A 268 18.93 2.70 -66.27
N ILE A 269 19.81 3.29 -67.08
CA ILE A 269 20.90 4.15 -66.57
C ILE A 269 20.34 5.40 -65.90
N SER A 270 19.30 6.02 -66.47
CA SER A 270 18.64 7.18 -65.87
C SER A 270 18.09 6.86 -64.48
N ILE A 271 17.38 5.73 -64.34
CA ILE A 271 16.86 5.24 -63.06
C ILE A 271 18.01 4.95 -62.07
N LEU A 272 19.07 4.27 -62.52
CA LEU A 272 20.24 3.95 -61.68
C LEU A 272 20.99 5.20 -61.20
N THR A 273 20.90 6.31 -61.94
CA THR A 273 21.52 7.58 -61.54
C THR A 273 20.78 8.22 -60.36
N ASP A 274 19.46 8.03 -60.28
CA ASP A 274 18.62 8.48 -59.15
C ASP A 274 18.78 7.59 -57.90
N VAL A 275 19.17 6.31 -58.07
CA VAL A 275 19.42 5.39 -56.94
C VAL A 275 20.48 5.92 -55.98
N GLN A 276 21.50 6.63 -56.47
CA GLN A 276 22.51 7.25 -55.60
C GLN A 276 21.91 8.35 -54.71
N GLY A 277 20.96 9.13 -55.24
CA GLY A 277 20.20 10.13 -54.49
C GLY A 277 19.32 9.48 -53.42
N ILE A 278 18.58 8.43 -53.80
CA ILE A 278 17.74 7.64 -52.88
C ILE A 278 18.58 7.01 -51.76
N PHE A 279 19.75 6.46 -52.08
CA PHE A 279 20.66 5.88 -51.10
C PHE A 279 21.17 6.94 -50.11
N ASN A 280 21.62 8.10 -50.61
CA ASN A 280 22.10 9.19 -49.75
C ASN A 280 20.99 9.69 -48.81
N HIS A 281 19.77 9.85 -49.33
CA HIS A 281 18.61 10.22 -48.52
C HIS A 281 18.33 9.17 -47.44
N THR A 282 18.27 7.89 -47.83
CA THR A 282 18.00 6.77 -46.90
C THR A 282 19.08 6.66 -45.82
N SER A 283 20.35 6.84 -46.19
CA SER A 283 21.48 6.86 -45.27
C SER A 283 21.36 8.00 -44.24
N GLN A 284 20.95 9.19 -44.69
CA GLN A 284 20.72 10.32 -43.80
C GLN A 284 19.57 10.06 -42.82
N GLN A 285 18.45 9.49 -43.29
CA GLN A 285 17.32 9.15 -42.41
C GLN A 285 17.70 8.07 -41.40
N LEU A 286 18.46 7.06 -41.82
CA LEU A 286 18.98 6.02 -40.94
C LEU A 286 19.90 6.61 -39.86
N HIS A 287 20.75 7.57 -40.22
CA HIS A 287 21.61 8.27 -39.26
C HIS A 287 20.77 9.02 -38.21
N ARG A 288 19.78 9.80 -38.65
CA ARG A 288 18.85 10.50 -37.74
C ARG A 288 18.09 9.55 -36.82
N ALA A 289 17.58 8.43 -37.37
CA ALA A 289 16.87 7.43 -36.58
C ALA A 289 17.79 6.78 -35.53
N LYS A 290 19.07 6.55 -35.86
CA LYS A 290 20.07 6.04 -34.91
C LYS A 290 20.41 7.06 -33.82
N GLU A 291 20.48 8.34 -34.16
CA GLU A 291 20.67 9.42 -33.19
C GLU A 291 19.50 9.50 -32.21
N LEU A 292 18.26 9.46 -32.72
CA LEU A 292 17.04 9.43 -31.89
C LEU A 292 17.01 8.19 -30.99
N LEU A 293 17.39 7.03 -31.51
CA LEU A 293 17.53 5.79 -30.75
C LEU A 293 18.53 5.94 -29.60
N ASN A 294 19.68 6.57 -29.84
CA ASN A 294 20.69 6.79 -28.80
C ASN A 294 20.19 7.76 -27.73
N ARG A 295 19.57 8.88 -28.14
CA ARG A 295 18.95 9.83 -27.20
C ARG A 295 17.88 9.18 -26.32
N ALA A 296 17.09 8.28 -26.88
CA ALA A 296 16.09 7.51 -26.12
C ALA A 296 16.73 6.49 -25.15
N LYS A 297 17.94 5.97 -25.44
CA LYS A 297 18.71 5.13 -24.52
C LYS A 297 19.33 5.94 -23.38
N ASP A 298 19.81 7.14 -23.67
CA ASP A 298 20.45 8.01 -22.67
C ASP A 298 19.43 8.67 -21.72
N ALA A 299 18.16 8.76 -22.15
CA ALA A 299 17.06 9.26 -21.33
C ALA A 299 16.50 8.23 -20.33
N LYS A 300 17.00 6.98 -20.37
CA LYS A 300 16.68 5.90 -19.43
C LYS A 300 17.56 5.97 -18.20
#